data_AF-A0A925R8Y9-F1
#
_entry.id   AF-A0A925R8Y9-F1
#
_cell.length_a   1.000
_cell.length_b   1.000
_cell.length_c   1.000
_cell.angle_alpha   90.00
_cell.angle_beta   90.00
_cell.angle_gamma   90.00
#
_symmetry.space_group_name_H-M   'P 1'
#
loop_
_entity.id
_entity.type
_entity.pdbx_description
1 polymer ?
#
loop_
_entity_poly.entity_id
_entity_poly.type
_entity_poly.pdbx_seq_one_letter_code
_entity_poly.pdbx_strand_id
1 'polypeptide(L)'
;MRRMLRKLALLTAALMIMAVPVLAEEGSVKTFTDESNQPNKDECLLVAMNCGLQVDSIQQRIERIQKEIGRGTDVYTTNELRILNDRLEDANKTLENIINSGGA
;
A
#
# COMPACT_ATOMS: atom_id res chain seq x y z
N MET A 1 -12.85 51.69 10.98
CA MET A 1 -13.25 50.34 10.50
C MET A 1 -12.32 49.76 9.42
N ARG A 2 -11.92 50.49 8.36
CA ARG A 2 -11.07 49.94 7.27
C ARG A 2 -9.69 49.40 7.70
N ARG A 3 -9.10 49.91 8.78
CA ARG A 3 -7.83 49.39 9.36
C ARG A 3 -8.03 48.10 10.17
N MET A 4 -9.20 47.90 10.76
CA MET A 4 -9.56 46.67 11.47
C MET A 4 -9.83 45.53 10.48
N LEU A 5 -10.50 45.81 9.35
CA LEU A 5 -10.70 44.84 8.27
C LEU A 5 -9.37 44.33 7.67
N ARG A 6 -8.35 45.19 7.54
CA ARG A 6 -7.02 44.78 7.05
C ARG A 6 -6.30 43.82 8.00
N LYS A 7 -6.45 44.02 9.32
CA LYS A 7 -5.89 43.09 10.32
C LYS A 7 -6.66 41.78 10.38
N LEU A 8 -7.99 41.83 10.19
CA LEU A 8 -8.84 40.64 10.12
C LEU A 8 -8.53 39.77 8.90
N ALA A 9 -8.24 40.39 7.75
CA ALA A 9 -7.88 39.70 6.50
C ALA A 9 -6.49 39.03 6.54
N LEU A 10 -5.60 39.45 7.44
CA LEU A 10 -4.27 38.85 7.60
C LEU A 10 -4.25 37.68 8.60
N LEU A 11 -5.32 37.47 9.37
CA LEU A 11 -5.38 36.47 10.45
C LEU A 11 -6.00 35.13 10.01
N THR A 12 -6.58 35.05 8.82
CA THR A 12 -7.23 33.83 8.29
C THR A 12 -6.29 32.88 7.55
N ALA A 13 -5.04 33.26 7.30
CA ALA A 13 -4.04 32.43 6.60
C ALA A 13 -3.29 31.45 7.52
N ALA A 14 -3.50 31.51 8.84
CA ALA A 14 -2.73 30.73 9.83
C ALA A 14 -3.40 29.42 10.29
N LEU A 15 -4.55 29.03 9.74
CA LEU A 15 -5.36 27.90 10.25
C LEU A 15 -5.47 26.68 9.32
N MET A 16 -4.61 26.57 8.30
CA MET A 16 -4.60 25.40 7.42
C MET A 16 -3.23 24.72 7.43
N ILE A 17 -2.84 24.22 8.60
CA ILE A 17 -1.66 23.35 8.76
C ILE A 17 -2.11 22.02 9.38
N MET A 18 -2.26 21.05 8.47
CA MET A 18 -2.05 19.62 8.65
C MET A 18 -3.00 18.86 9.59
N ALA A 19 -4.11 18.41 9.03
CA ALA A 19 -4.66 17.11 9.38
C ALA A 19 -3.61 16.04 9.01
N VAL A 20 -2.78 15.65 9.98
CA VAL A 20 -1.93 14.46 9.88
C VAL A 20 -2.84 13.26 10.09
N PRO A 21 -3.00 12.33 9.13
CA PRO A 21 -3.56 11.02 9.47
C PRO A 21 -2.54 10.32 10.37
N VAL A 22 -2.81 10.30 11.67
CA VAL A 22 -2.15 9.42 12.63
C VAL A 22 -2.55 7.99 12.27
N LEU A 23 -1.74 7.33 11.43
CA LEU A 23 -1.77 5.88 11.28
C LEU A 23 -0.96 5.28 12.44
N ALA A 24 -1.64 5.07 13.56
CA ALA A 24 -1.16 4.23 14.65
C ALA A 24 -2.37 3.50 15.25
N GLU A 25 -2.72 2.35 14.67
CA GLU A 25 -3.32 1.25 15.43
C GLU A 25 -2.92 -0.08 14.79
N GLU A 26 -1.92 -0.69 15.39
CA GLU A 26 -1.62 -2.10 15.28
C GLU A 26 -2.72 -2.93 15.98
N GLY A 27 -3.41 -3.78 15.21
CA GLY A 27 -4.11 -4.94 15.74
C GLY A 27 -5.53 -4.72 16.27
N SER A 28 -6.54 -4.85 15.40
CA SER A 28 -7.86 -5.33 15.81
C SER A 28 -8.69 -5.72 14.59
N VAL A 29 -8.95 -7.02 14.45
CA VAL A 29 -9.95 -7.59 13.55
C VAL A 29 -11.29 -6.92 13.82
N LYS A 30 -11.80 -6.12 12.87
CA LYS A 30 -13.22 -5.76 12.82
C LYS A 30 -13.85 -6.35 11.56
N THR A 31 -14.48 -7.49 11.77
CA THR A 31 -15.66 -7.94 11.03
C THR A 31 -16.61 -6.76 10.82
N PHE A 32 -16.87 -6.41 9.57
CA PHE A 32 -18.00 -5.58 9.20
C PHE A 32 -18.91 -6.38 8.27
N THR A 33 -20.05 -6.73 8.85
CA THR A 33 -21.25 -7.28 8.25
C THR A 33 -21.82 -6.37 7.16
N ASP A 34 -22.38 -6.99 6.12
CA ASP A 34 -23.24 -6.36 5.12
C ASP A 34 -24.31 -5.46 5.75
N GLU A 35 -24.43 -4.20 5.33
CA GLU A 35 -25.73 -3.57 5.05
C GLU A 35 -25.57 -2.25 4.24
N SER A 36 -26.20 -2.25 3.07
CA SER A 36 -26.78 -1.15 2.28
C SER A 36 -26.42 0.34 2.54
N ASN A 37 -26.22 1.05 1.42
CA ASN A 37 -26.20 2.52 1.24
C ASN A 37 -24.94 3.29 1.66
N GLN A 38 -23.86 3.18 0.88
CA GLN A 38 -22.84 4.24 0.84
C GLN A 38 -22.28 4.48 -0.58
N PRO A 39 -22.20 5.74 -1.06
CA PRO A 39 -21.60 6.14 -2.35
C PRO A 39 -20.05 5.99 -2.39
N ASN A 40 -19.48 5.18 -1.49
CA ASN A 40 -18.03 5.02 -1.32
C ASN A 40 -17.45 3.87 -2.15
N LYS A 41 -18.28 3.13 -2.91
CA LYS A 41 -17.80 2.03 -3.78
C LYS A 41 -17.07 2.58 -5.01
N ASP A 42 -17.44 3.76 -5.49
CA ASP A 42 -16.80 4.39 -6.66
C ASP A 42 -15.40 4.92 -6.34
N GLU A 43 -15.14 5.30 -5.09
CA GLU A 43 -13.82 5.79 -4.65
C GLU A 43 -12.77 4.67 -4.69
N CYS A 44 -13.13 3.45 -4.30
CA CYS A 44 -12.26 2.29 -4.42
C CYS A 44 -12.03 1.88 -5.89
N LEU A 45 -13.06 2.03 -6.74
CA LEU A 45 -12.96 1.75 -8.17
C LEU A 45 -12.03 2.75 -8.89
N LEU A 46 -12.10 4.04 -8.55
CA LEU A 46 -11.23 5.08 -9.10
C LEU A 46 -9.75 4.85 -8.77
N VAL A 47 -9.44 4.34 -7.56
CA VAL A 47 -8.08 3.96 -7.18
C VAL A 47 -7.63 2.71 -7.96
N ALA A 48 -8.49 1.71 -8.09
CA ALA A 48 -8.18 0.50 -8.86
C ALA A 48 -7.98 0.76 -10.36
N MET A 49 -8.70 1.72 -10.95
CA MET A 49 -8.52 2.14 -12.34
C MET A 49 -7.16 2.80 -12.59
N ASN A 50 -6.55 3.40 -11.56
CA ASN A 50 -5.25 4.06 -11.64
C ASN A 50 -4.09 3.21 -11.06
N CYS A 51 -4.40 2.05 -10.48
CA CYS A 51 -3.43 0.97 -10.26
C CYS A 51 -3.04 0.42 -11.64
N GLY A 52 -2.16 1.14 -12.33
CA GLY A 52 -1.80 0.89 -13.71
C GLY A 52 -1.49 -0.58 -13.98
N LEU A 53 -1.75 -0.99 -15.23
CA LEU A 53 -1.63 -2.32 -15.82
C LEU A 53 -0.26 -3.02 -15.64
N GLN A 54 0.65 -2.45 -14.87
CA GLN A 54 1.92 -3.03 -14.44
C GLN A 54 1.69 -3.95 -13.23
N VAL A 55 0.89 -4.99 -13.44
CA VAL A 55 1.03 -6.19 -12.61
C VAL A 55 2.36 -6.82 -13.02
N ASP A 56 3.33 -6.81 -12.11
CA ASP A 56 4.62 -7.47 -12.36
C ASP A 56 4.37 -8.94 -12.71
N SER A 57 5.09 -9.44 -13.72
CA SER A 57 5.15 -10.88 -13.97
C SER A 57 5.72 -11.61 -12.73
N ILE A 58 5.38 -12.89 -12.59
CA ILE A 58 5.92 -13.71 -11.49
C ILE A 58 7.46 -13.72 -11.51
N GLN A 59 8.08 -13.69 -12.69
CA GLN A 59 9.54 -13.62 -12.84
C GLN A 59 10.10 -12.31 -12.30
N GLN A 60 9.51 -11.17 -12.68
CA GLN A 60 9.90 -9.84 -12.16
C GLN A 60 9.75 -9.76 -10.63
N ARG A 61 8.69 -10.40 -10.09
CA ARG A 61 8.49 -10.48 -8.65
C ARG A 61 9.59 -11.30 -7.96
N ILE A 62 9.98 -12.43 -8.52
CA ILE A 62 11.08 -13.27 -8.03
C ILE A 62 12.39 -12.47 -8.01
N GLU A 63 12.76 -11.83 -9.12
CA GLU A 63 13.98 -11.03 -9.24
C GLU A 63 14.03 -9.90 -8.20
N ARG A 64 12.91 -9.20 -8.00
CA ARG A 64 12.83 -8.12 -7.01
C ARG A 64 13.05 -8.65 -5.59
N ILE A 65 12.41 -9.75 -5.23
CA ILE A 65 12.57 -10.35 -3.89
C ILE A 65 14.01 -10.79 -3.68
N GLN A 66 14.65 -11.43 -4.67
CA GLN A 66 16.06 -11.82 -4.59
C GLN A 66 16.97 -10.61 -4.40
N LYS A 67 16.70 -9.50 -5.09
CA LYS A 67 17.46 -8.26 -4.92
C LYS A 67 17.33 -7.70 -3.50
N GLU A 68 16.13 -7.69 -2.93
CA GLU A 68 15.93 -7.23 -1.55
C GLU A 68 16.60 -8.16 -0.53
N ILE A 69 16.54 -9.48 -0.73
CA ILE A 69 17.28 -10.46 0.11
C ILE A 69 18.79 -10.20 0.03
N GLY A 70 19.31 -9.86 -1.16
CA GLY A 70 20.71 -9.53 -1.37
C GLY A 70 21.19 -8.29 -0.61
N ARG A 71 20.27 -7.41 -0.17
CA ARG A 71 20.59 -6.29 0.72
C ARG A 71 20.87 -6.74 2.16
N GLY A 72 20.45 -7.95 2.52
CA GLY A 72 20.80 -8.60 3.77
C GLY A 72 20.44 -7.80 5.01
N THR A 73 21.26 -7.98 6.05
CA THR A 73 21.04 -7.36 7.36
C THR A 73 21.35 -5.87 7.43
N ASP A 74 21.88 -5.31 6.35
CA ASP A 74 22.15 -3.87 6.25
C ASP A 74 20.85 -3.06 6.17
N VAL A 75 19.76 -3.71 5.75
CA VAL A 75 18.45 -3.08 5.52
C VAL A 75 17.34 -3.79 6.27
N TYR A 76 17.43 -5.11 6.40
CA TYR A 76 16.37 -5.94 6.95
C TYR A 76 16.81 -6.66 8.21
N THR A 77 15.87 -6.89 9.13
CA THR A 77 16.09 -7.80 10.24
C THR A 77 16.11 -9.26 9.76
N THR A 78 16.68 -10.16 10.56
CA THR A 78 16.67 -11.61 10.27
C THR A 78 15.26 -12.16 10.06
N ASN A 79 14.27 -11.65 10.80
CA ASN A 79 12.88 -12.09 10.63
C ASN A 79 12.27 -11.59 9.32
N GLU A 80 12.57 -10.36 8.91
CA GLU A 80 12.12 -9.83 7.61
C GLU A 80 12.78 -10.56 6.44
N LEU A 81 14.07 -10.88 6.55
CA LEU A 81 14.75 -11.72 5.56
C LEU A 81 14.13 -13.11 5.48
N ARG A 82 13.74 -13.71 6.60
CA ARG A 82 13.00 -14.98 6.60
C ARG A 82 11.67 -14.84 5.85
N ILE A 83 10.89 -13.79 6.13
CA ILE A 83 9.63 -13.53 5.44
C ILE A 83 9.85 -13.32 3.92
N LEU A 84 10.93 -12.64 3.53
CA LEU A 84 11.29 -12.46 2.11
C LEU A 84 11.63 -13.80 1.45
N ASN A 85 12.34 -14.70 2.14
CA ASN A 85 12.61 -16.05 1.66
C ASN A 85 11.34 -16.89 1.52
N ASP A 86 10.44 -16.83 2.51
CA ASP A 86 9.15 -17.53 2.46
C ASP A 86 8.32 -17.06 1.24
N ARG A 87 8.33 -15.74 0.96
CA ARG A 87 7.68 -15.16 -0.22
C ARG A 87 8.34 -15.54 -1.55
N LEU A 88 9.68 -15.70 -1.55
CA LEU A 88 10.42 -16.16 -2.72
C LEU A 88 10.06 -17.61 -3.07
N GLU A 89 9.96 -18.48 -2.06
CA GLU A 89 9.56 -19.88 -2.22
C GLU A 89 8.15 -20.00 -2.80
N ASP A 90 7.19 -19.24 -2.26
CA ASP A 90 5.81 -19.22 -2.75
C ASP A 90 5.69 -18.75 -4.21
N ALA A 91 6.44 -17.70 -4.58
CA ALA A 91 6.48 -17.21 -5.96
C ALA A 91 7.07 -18.25 -6.92
N ASN A 92 8.12 -18.97 -6.51
CA ASN A 92 8.71 -20.05 -7.31
C ASN A 92 7.76 -21.23 -7.48
N LYS A 93 7.07 -21.66 -6.41
CA LYS A 93 6.04 -22.71 -6.49
C LYS A 93 4.90 -22.32 -7.43
N THR A 94 4.47 -21.06 -7.36
CA THR A 94 3.45 -20.53 -8.28
C THR A 94 3.93 -20.61 -9.73
N LEU A 95 5.18 -20.21 -10.01
CA LEU A 95 5.76 -20.31 -11.34
C LEU A 95 5.83 -21.75 -11.84
N GLU A 96 6.31 -22.67 -11.01
CA GLU A 96 6.38 -24.10 -11.32
C GLU A 96 4.99 -24.67 -11.63
N ASN A 97 3.98 -24.34 -10.84
CA ASN A 97 2.59 -24.76 -11.08
C ASN A 97 2.05 -24.21 -12.40
N ILE A 98 2.39 -22.98 -12.77
CA ILE A 98 1.98 -22.39 -14.08
C ILE A 98 2.65 -23.15 -15.22
N ILE A 99 3.95 -23.44 -15.11
CA ILE A 99 4.70 -24.20 -16.13
C ILE A 99 4.13 -25.61 -16.27
N ASN A 100 3.86 -26.29 -15.16
CA ASN A 100 3.36 -27.66 -15.15
C ASN A 100 1.88 -27.77 -15.59
N SER A 101 1.07 -26.73 -15.35
CA SER A 101 -0.35 -26.70 -15.77
C SER A 101 -0.57 -26.25 -17.22
N GLY A 102 0.38 -25.51 -17.80
CA GLY A 102 0.37 -25.11 -19.22
C GLY A 102 0.94 -26.16 -20.19
N GLY A 103 1.36 -27.33 -19.70
CA GLY A 103 1.99 -28.42 -20.46
C GLY A 103 1.09 -29.64 -20.69
N ALA A 104 -0.23 -29.47 -20.76
CA ALA A 104 -1.21 -30.53 -21.05
C ALA A 104 -1.91 -30.30 -22.40
#